data_AF-A0A959YD15-F1
#
_entry.id   AF-A0A959YD15-F1
#
_cell.length_a   1.000
_cell.length_b   1.000
_cell.length_c   1.000
_cell.angle_alpha   90.00
_cell.angle_beta   90.00
_cell.angle_gamma   90.00
#
_symmetry.space_group_name_H-M   'P 1'
#
loop_
_entity.id
_entity.type
_entity.pdbx_description
1 polymer ?
#
loop_
_entity_poly.entity_id
_entity_poly.type
_entity_poly.pdbx_seq_one_letter_code
_entity_poly.pdbx_strand_id
1 'polypeptide(L)'
;ALRSDPDEVRSFLVEAPAAMERLILFPGAVKDIYGGTHDTLRVSLGRADPAELGLLRVELRTPERAEGLQWLEFLDRQGAVAQRLVVDTIPGTYTWPMTPPGIYELRLFHDTNENGRWDPGRLDDRQQPEVRLRLEGPVNVRPNWEVDVVW
;
A
#
# COMPACT_ATOMS: atom_id res chain seq x y z
N ALA A 1 -14.14 -24.66 -19.27
CA ALA A 1 -13.80 -23.23 -19.28
C ALA A 1 -12.92 -22.97 -18.08
N LEU A 2 -11.70 -22.45 -18.28
CA LEU A 2 -10.75 -22.17 -17.20
C LEU A 2 -11.40 -21.17 -16.24
N ARG A 3 -11.58 -21.55 -14.97
CA ARG A 3 -11.97 -20.61 -13.90
C ARG A 3 -10.83 -19.60 -13.78
N SER A 4 -11.08 -18.35 -14.12
CA SER A 4 -10.16 -17.26 -13.81
C SER A 4 -9.95 -17.22 -12.30
N ASP A 5 -8.69 -17.11 -11.87
CA ASP A 5 -8.32 -17.12 -10.45
C ASP A 5 -8.79 -15.81 -9.81
N PRO A 6 -9.60 -15.83 -8.72
CA PRO A 6 -10.02 -14.62 -8.02
C PRO A 6 -8.84 -13.80 -7.45
N ASP A 7 -7.67 -14.40 -7.29
CA ASP A 7 -6.47 -13.71 -6.81
C ASP A 7 -5.67 -13.03 -7.94
N GLU A 8 -6.06 -13.20 -9.20
CA GLU A 8 -5.40 -12.57 -10.35
C GLU A 8 -5.80 -11.10 -10.48
N VAL A 9 -5.01 -10.21 -9.88
CA VAL A 9 -5.19 -8.76 -9.98
C VAL A 9 -4.97 -8.30 -11.43
N ARG A 10 -6.00 -7.68 -12.01
CA ARG A 10 -5.91 -7.02 -13.32
C ARG A 10 -5.66 -5.53 -13.14
N SER A 11 -4.54 -5.05 -13.65
CA SER A 11 -4.20 -3.63 -13.69
C SER A 11 -4.49 -3.03 -15.06
N PHE A 12 -5.01 -1.80 -15.08
CA PHE A 12 -5.17 -1.01 -16.28
C PHE A 12 -4.37 0.28 -16.12
N LEU A 13 -3.51 0.59 -17.09
CA LEU A 13 -2.80 1.86 -17.13
C LEU A 13 -3.72 2.94 -17.71
N VAL A 14 -3.90 4.02 -16.98
CA VAL A 14 -4.61 5.22 -17.46
C VAL A 14 -3.63 6.38 -17.43
N GLU A 15 -3.30 6.91 -18.60
CA GLU A 15 -2.47 8.10 -18.72
C GLU A 15 -3.34 9.35 -18.54
N ALA A 16 -3.09 10.09 -17.46
CA ALA A 16 -3.77 11.34 -17.19
C ALA A 16 -3.19 12.47 -18.04
N PRO A 17 -4.01 13.41 -18.55
CA PRO A 17 -3.49 14.65 -19.12
C PRO A 17 -2.80 15.49 -18.04
N ALA A 18 -2.03 16.51 -18.45
CA ALA A 18 -1.26 17.36 -17.53
C ALA A 18 -2.14 18.15 -16.53
N ALA A 19 -3.42 18.33 -16.83
CA ALA A 19 -4.39 19.00 -15.96
C ALA A 19 -5.07 18.01 -15.00
N MET A 20 -5.59 18.53 -13.88
CA MET A 20 -6.46 17.73 -13.02
C MET A 20 -7.76 17.39 -13.75
N GLU A 21 -8.07 16.11 -13.83
CA GLU A 21 -9.24 15.55 -14.49
C GLU A 21 -9.96 14.55 -13.59
N ARG A 22 -11.16 14.13 -13.98
CA ARG A 22 -11.92 13.11 -13.25
C ARG A 22 -12.26 11.95 -14.18
N LEU A 23 -11.68 10.78 -13.90
CA LEU A 23 -12.14 9.52 -14.47
C LEU A 23 -13.41 9.08 -13.75
N ILE A 24 -14.48 8.88 -14.51
CA ILE A 24 -15.74 8.36 -14.00
C ILE A 24 -15.99 7.02 -14.68
N LEU A 25 -16.06 5.97 -13.90
CA LEU A 25 -16.58 4.67 -14.34
C LEU A 25 -18.05 4.61 -13.94
N PHE A 26 -18.92 4.64 -14.94
CA PHE A 26 -20.36 4.53 -14.74
C PHE A 26 -20.74 3.15 -14.19
N PRO A 27 -21.95 3.00 -13.60
CA PRO A 27 -22.40 1.73 -13.06
C PRO A 27 -22.26 0.60 -14.09
N GLY A 28 -21.69 -0.52 -13.69
CA GLY A 28 -21.48 -1.68 -14.56
C GLY A 28 -20.31 -1.59 -15.54
N ALA A 29 -19.48 -0.55 -15.48
CA ALA A 29 -18.30 -0.43 -16.34
C ALA A 29 -17.22 -1.50 -16.06
N VAL A 30 -17.16 -2.02 -14.83
CA VAL A 30 -16.31 -3.14 -14.40
C VAL A 30 -17.20 -4.28 -13.90
N LYS A 31 -16.86 -5.49 -14.33
CA LYS A 31 -17.56 -6.72 -13.96
C LYS A 31 -16.56 -7.72 -13.41
N ASP A 32 -16.86 -8.30 -12.25
CA ASP A 32 -16.03 -9.36 -11.68
C ASP A 32 -16.27 -10.71 -12.39
N ILE A 33 -15.47 -11.71 -12.02
CA ILE A 33 -15.54 -13.07 -12.61
C ILE A 33 -16.82 -13.84 -12.22
N TYR A 34 -17.53 -13.39 -11.19
CA TYR A 34 -18.82 -13.93 -10.73
C TYR A 34 -20.01 -13.17 -11.31
N GLY A 35 -19.74 -12.12 -12.07
CA GLY A 35 -20.72 -11.25 -12.71
C GLY A 35 -21.27 -10.12 -11.86
N GLY A 36 -20.70 -9.88 -10.68
CA GLY A 36 -20.95 -8.69 -9.88
C GLY A 36 -20.43 -7.43 -10.56
N THR A 37 -21.05 -6.29 -10.25
CA THR A 37 -20.74 -4.99 -10.85
C THR A 37 -20.62 -3.92 -9.78
N HIS A 38 -19.93 -2.82 -10.09
CA HIS A 38 -19.88 -1.64 -9.24
C HIS A 38 -20.95 -0.60 -9.63
N ASP A 39 -21.28 0.32 -8.71
CA ASP A 39 -22.01 1.56 -8.97
C ASP A 39 -21.05 2.64 -9.54
N THR A 40 -21.31 3.93 -9.48
CA THR A 40 -20.42 4.94 -10.07
C THR A 40 -19.11 5.07 -9.27
N LEU A 41 -17.96 4.81 -9.91
CA LEU A 41 -16.64 5.02 -9.33
C LEU A 41 -16.01 6.31 -9.91
N ARG A 42 -15.49 7.17 -9.03
CA ARG A 42 -14.89 8.46 -9.39
C ARG A 42 -13.44 8.50 -8.92
N VAL A 43 -12.52 8.69 -9.86
CA VAL A 43 -11.08 8.81 -9.61
C VAL A 43 -10.62 10.15 -10.12
N SER A 44 -9.95 10.93 -9.27
CA SER A 44 -9.27 12.15 -9.71
C SER A 44 -7.93 11.77 -10.32
N LEU A 45 -7.67 12.26 -11.53
CA LEU A 45 -6.45 12.07 -12.29
C LEU A 45 -5.69 13.40 -12.39
N GLY A 46 -4.36 13.38 -12.42
CA GLY A 46 -3.53 14.58 -12.55
C GLY A 46 -2.59 14.80 -11.36
N ARG A 47 -1.81 15.88 -11.41
CA ARG A 47 -0.81 16.19 -10.37
C ARG A 47 -1.50 16.85 -9.18
N ALA A 48 -1.49 16.18 -8.04
CA ALA A 48 -1.88 16.80 -6.77
C ALA A 48 -0.95 17.99 -6.49
N ASP A 49 -1.52 19.10 -6.00
CA ASP A 49 -0.72 20.27 -5.60
C ASP A 49 0.26 19.84 -4.50
N PRO A 50 1.58 20.01 -4.69
CA PRO A 50 2.55 19.69 -3.65
C PRO A 50 2.25 20.37 -2.30
N ALA A 51 1.63 21.56 -2.30
CA ALA A 51 1.24 22.26 -1.08
C ALA A 51 0.09 21.57 -0.32
N GLU A 52 -0.73 20.77 -1.00
CA GLU A 52 -1.81 19.98 -0.39
C GLU A 52 -1.31 18.64 0.18
N LEU A 53 -0.06 18.27 -0.07
CA LEU A 53 0.51 16.97 0.28
C LEU A 53 1.60 17.11 1.34
N GLY A 54 1.85 16.03 2.06
CA GLY A 54 2.95 15.91 3.00
C GLY A 54 4.14 15.12 2.43
N LEU A 55 5.24 15.17 3.15
CA LEU A 55 6.39 14.28 2.98
C LEU A 55 6.52 13.43 4.23
N LEU A 56 6.57 12.11 4.07
CA LEU A 56 6.77 11.18 5.18
C LEU A 56 8.09 10.45 4.99
N ARG A 57 8.97 10.55 5.99
CA ARG A 57 10.26 9.87 6.04
C ARG A 57 10.24 8.89 7.21
N VAL A 58 10.55 7.63 6.93
CA VAL A 58 10.60 6.56 7.92
C VAL A 58 12.02 6.03 7.97
N GLU A 59 12.69 6.21 9.10
CA GLU A 59 13.99 5.62 9.39
C GLU A 59 13.77 4.28 10.09
N LEU A 60 14.05 3.17 9.40
CA LEU A 60 14.02 1.83 9.96
C LEU A 60 15.38 1.51 10.58
N ARG A 61 15.39 1.14 11.86
CA ARG A 61 16.59 0.82 12.66
C ARG A 61 16.67 -0.64 13.08
N THR A 62 15.69 -1.47 12.72
CA THR A 62 15.57 -2.85 13.23
C THR A 62 16.87 -3.65 13.08
N PRO A 63 17.35 -4.29 14.16
CA PRO A 63 18.57 -5.11 14.13
C PRO A 63 18.36 -6.54 13.62
N GLU A 64 17.12 -6.96 13.34
CA GLU A 64 16.80 -8.31 12.90
C GLU A 64 17.02 -8.50 11.40
N ARG A 65 17.77 -9.55 11.06
CA ARG A 65 17.99 -9.98 9.69
C ARG A 65 16.73 -10.69 9.21
N ALA A 66 15.89 -9.99 8.45
CA ALA A 66 14.77 -10.62 7.76
C ALA A 66 15.29 -11.42 6.55
N GLU A 67 14.74 -12.62 6.36
CA GLU A 67 14.93 -13.40 5.13
C GLU A 67 13.81 -13.04 4.14
N GLY A 68 14.15 -12.99 2.85
CA GLY A 68 13.21 -12.62 1.79
C GLY A 68 13.00 -11.12 1.61
N LEU A 69 11.94 -10.77 0.88
CA LEU A 69 11.54 -9.39 0.64
C LEU A 69 10.88 -8.79 1.87
N GLN A 70 10.92 -7.47 1.99
CA GLN A 70 10.26 -6.75 3.07
C GLN A 70 9.41 -5.64 2.49
N TRP A 71 8.22 -5.45 3.04
CA TRP A 71 7.29 -4.43 2.59
C TRP A 71 6.92 -3.51 3.73
N LEU A 72 7.16 -2.22 3.53
CA LEU A 72 6.68 -1.17 4.43
C LEU A 72 5.40 -0.57 3.85
N GLU A 73 4.30 -0.73 4.60
CA GLU A 73 2.93 -0.42 4.22
C GLU A 73 2.33 0.66 5.11
N PHE A 74 1.50 1.48 4.47
CA PHE A 74 0.81 2.63 5.07
C PHE A 74 -0.66 2.28 5.00
N LEU A 75 -1.25 2.05 6.17
CA LEU A 75 -2.64 1.67 6.29
C LEU A 75 -3.45 2.93 6.57
N ASP A 76 -4.55 3.12 5.85
CA ASP A 76 -5.51 4.17 6.16
C ASP A 76 -6.31 3.85 7.44
N ARG A 77 -7.24 4.75 7.80
CA ARG A 77 -8.10 4.58 8.99
C ARG A 77 -9.01 3.35 8.93
N GLN A 78 -9.24 2.79 7.75
CA GLN A 78 -10.04 1.59 7.53
C GLN A 78 -9.17 0.32 7.53
N GLY A 79 -7.84 0.46 7.65
CA GLY A 79 -6.89 -0.63 7.58
C GLY A 79 -6.58 -1.09 6.16
N ALA A 80 -6.99 -0.34 5.13
CA ALA A 80 -6.64 -0.62 3.75
C ALA A 80 -5.23 -0.09 3.44
N VAL A 81 -4.48 -0.82 2.60
CA VAL A 81 -3.14 -0.41 2.18
C VAL A 81 -3.27 0.80 1.24
N ALA A 82 -2.97 1.98 1.76
CA ALA A 82 -2.95 3.21 0.99
C ALA A 82 -1.71 3.29 0.10
N GLN A 83 -0.55 2.89 0.63
CA GLN A 83 0.74 2.87 -0.07
C GLN A 83 1.63 1.74 0.46
N ARG A 84 2.55 1.25 -0.38
CA ARG A 84 3.58 0.26 0.00
C ARG A 84 4.90 0.55 -0.72
N LEU A 85 6.03 0.23 -0.08
CA LEU A 85 7.32 0.10 -0.77
C LEU A 85 8.08 -1.16 -0.35
N VAL A 86 8.96 -1.62 -1.25
CA VAL A 86 9.98 -2.64 -0.96
C VAL A 86 11.13 -2.05 -0.12
N VAL A 87 11.41 -2.70 1.00
CA VAL A 87 12.49 -2.35 1.91
C VAL A 87 13.75 -3.11 1.48
N ASP A 88 14.66 -2.41 0.81
CA ASP A 88 15.90 -2.99 0.26
C ASP A 88 16.97 -3.25 1.33
N THR A 89 17.01 -2.43 2.39
CA THR A 89 18.03 -2.50 3.46
C THR A 89 17.51 -1.98 4.79
N ILE A 90 17.86 -2.67 5.87
CA ILE A 90 17.71 -2.18 7.25
C ILE A 90 19.09 -2.30 7.94
N PRO A 91 19.61 -1.23 8.60
CA PRO A 91 18.98 0.08 8.74
C PRO A 91 18.90 0.87 7.43
N GLY A 92 17.85 1.68 7.27
CA GLY A 92 17.59 2.41 6.04
C GLY A 92 16.56 3.51 6.22
N THR A 93 16.57 4.51 5.34
CA THR A 93 15.60 5.62 5.34
C THR A 93 14.74 5.56 4.09
N TYR A 94 13.43 5.56 4.30
CA TYR A 94 12.43 5.41 3.26
C TYR A 94 11.57 6.67 3.21
N THR A 95 11.48 7.29 2.04
CA THR A 95 10.77 8.58 1.86
C THR A 95 9.61 8.42 0.91
N TRP A 96 8.43 8.86 1.34
CA TRP A 96 7.22 9.02 0.53
C TRP A 96 6.95 10.50 0.27
N PRO A 97 7.38 11.01 -0.89
CA PRO A 97 6.94 12.32 -1.33
C PRO A 97 5.45 12.27 -1.69
N MET A 98 4.78 13.41 -1.64
CA MET A 98 3.40 13.55 -2.11
C MET A 98 2.39 12.64 -1.37
N THR A 99 2.59 12.45 -0.06
CA THR A 99 1.69 11.66 0.77
C THR A 99 0.40 12.45 1.04
N PRO A 100 -0.79 11.91 0.72
CA PRO A 100 -2.04 12.57 1.06
C PRO A 100 -2.14 12.86 2.57
N PRO A 101 -2.72 14.00 2.98
CA PRO A 101 -2.95 14.26 4.39
C PRO A 101 -3.89 13.22 5.01
N GLY A 102 -3.52 12.71 6.18
CA GLY A 102 -4.25 11.61 6.80
C GLY A 102 -3.58 11.09 8.06
N ILE A 103 -4.32 10.23 8.75
CA ILE A 103 -3.77 9.45 9.86
C ILE A 103 -3.52 8.04 9.33
N TYR A 104 -2.27 7.60 9.41
CA TYR A 104 -1.80 6.32 8.91
C TYR A 104 -1.29 5.43 10.03
N GLU A 105 -1.51 4.12 9.92
CA GLU A 105 -0.72 3.13 10.67
C GLU A 105 0.39 2.61 9.77
N LEU A 106 1.59 2.41 10.33
CA LEU A 106 2.70 1.80 9.60
C LEU A 106 2.84 0.33 9.95
N ARG A 107 3.03 -0.49 8.93
CA ARG A 107 3.25 -1.94 9.04
C ARG A 107 4.45 -2.35 8.21
N LEU A 108 5.31 -3.18 8.77
CA LEU A 108 6.43 -3.84 8.08
C LEU A 108 6.10 -5.32 8.07
N PHE A 109 6.11 -5.98 6.92
CA PHE A 109 5.99 -7.44 6.88
C PHE A 109 7.11 -8.07 6.06
N HIS A 110 7.51 -9.27 6.48
CA HIS A 110 8.59 -10.04 5.86
C HIS A 110 7.97 -11.09 4.95
N ASP A 111 8.16 -10.93 3.65
CA ASP A 111 7.71 -11.78 2.57
C ASP A 111 8.80 -12.80 2.27
N THR A 112 8.75 -13.90 3.02
CA THR A 112 9.79 -14.94 3.03
C THR A 112 9.79 -15.79 1.76
N ASN A 113 8.67 -15.83 1.05
CA ASN A 113 8.50 -16.59 -0.18
C ASN A 113 8.42 -15.71 -1.45
N GLU A 114 8.56 -14.39 -1.29
CA GLU A 114 8.63 -13.38 -2.34
C GLU A 114 7.38 -13.32 -3.24
N ASN A 115 6.20 -13.63 -2.71
CA ASN A 115 4.95 -13.63 -3.47
C ASN A 115 4.18 -12.30 -3.40
N GLY A 116 4.68 -11.31 -2.64
CA GLY A 116 4.14 -9.97 -2.53
C GLY A 116 2.88 -9.85 -1.66
N ARG A 117 2.50 -10.89 -0.93
CA ARG A 117 1.38 -10.93 0.03
C ARG A 117 1.84 -11.52 1.36
N TRP A 118 1.16 -11.16 2.44
CA TRP A 118 1.41 -11.79 3.73
C TRP A 118 0.75 -13.16 3.77
N ASP A 119 1.52 -14.22 4.06
CA ASP A 119 0.97 -15.57 4.20
C ASP A 119 0.77 -16.01 5.66
N PRO A 120 -0.37 -16.64 5.98
CA PRO A 120 -0.58 -17.28 7.27
C PRO A 120 0.24 -18.56 7.40
N GLY A 121 0.46 -18.97 8.65
CA GLY A 121 1.15 -20.24 8.95
C GLY A 121 0.32 -21.44 8.54
N ARG A 122 1.01 -22.54 8.22
CA ARG A 122 0.40 -23.82 7.83
C ARG A 122 0.67 -24.86 8.90
N LEU A 123 -0.39 -25.35 9.54
CA LEU A 123 -0.26 -26.30 10.65
C LEU A 123 0.30 -27.65 10.19
N ASP A 124 -0.17 -28.15 9.05
CA ASP A 124 0.26 -29.44 8.47
C ASP A 124 1.77 -29.46 8.20
N ASP A 125 2.28 -28.34 7.69
CA ASP A 125 3.70 -28.16 7.35
C ASP A 125 4.54 -27.62 8.52
N ARG A 126 3.91 -27.39 9.69
CA ARG A 126 4.50 -26.72 10.88
C ARG A 126 5.19 -25.40 10.54
N GLN A 127 4.70 -24.70 9.53
CA GLN A 127 5.24 -23.43 9.08
C GLN A 127 4.60 -22.29 9.88
N GLN A 128 5.43 -21.43 10.48
CA GLN A 128 4.95 -20.23 11.15
C GLN A 128 4.42 -19.22 10.12
N PRO A 129 3.46 -18.35 10.51
CA PRO A 129 3.05 -17.23 9.67
C PRO A 129 4.23 -16.31 9.38
N GLU A 130 4.13 -15.59 8.28
CA GLU A 130 5.08 -14.53 7.98
C GLU A 130 5.05 -13.43 9.05
N VAL A 131 6.19 -12.81 9.27
CA VAL A 131 6.31 -11.79 10.32
C VAL A 131 5.63 -10.51 9.85
N ARG A 132 4.81 -9.92 10.73
CA ARG A 132 4.23 -8.59 10.56
C ARG A 132 4.45 -7.77 11.82
N LEU A 133 5.08 -6.62 11.68
CA LEU A 133 5.38 -5.67 12.74
C LEU A 133 4.55 -4.40 12.49
N ARG A 134 4.04 -3.79 13.54
CA ARG A 134 3.35 -2.49 13.46
C ARG A 134 4.14 -1.47 14.26
N LEU A 135 4.22 -0.26 13.73
CA LEU A 135 4.70 0.88 14.51
C LEU A 135 3.74 1.15 15.66
N GLU A 136 4.28 1.54 16.82
CA GLU A 136 3.46 1.97 17.93
C GLU A 136 2.86 3.35 17.66
N GLY A 137 1.53 3.38 17.56
CA GLY A 137 0.77 4.60 17.40
C GLY A 137 0.66 5.08 15.95
N PRO A 138 -0.28 6.01 15.70
CA PRO A 138 -0.54 6.50 14.35
C PRO A 138 0.43 7.61 13.94
N VAL A 139 0.67 7.71 12.63
CA VAL A 139 1.42 8.80 11.99
C VAL A 139 0.44 9.78 11.36
N ASN A 140 0.49 11.04 11.77
CA ASN A 140 -0.40 12.09 11.25
C ASN A 140 0.33 12.95 10.22
N VAL A 141 -0.03 12.78 8.95
CA VAL A 141 0.50 13.56 7.82
C VAL A 141 -0.43 14.73 7.56
N ARG A 142 0.15 15.93 7.47
CA ARG A 142 -0.57 17.18 7.18
C ARG A 142 -0.09 17.80 5.86
N PRO A 143 -0.91 18.64 5.21
CA PRO A 143 -0.47 19.36 4.02
C PRO A 143 0.77 20.21 4.31
N ASN A 144 1.73 20.20 3.38
CA ASN A 144 2.97 20.97 3.44
C ASN A 144 3.83 20.70 4.69
N TRP A 145 3.68 19.53 5.32
CA TRP A 145 4.48 19.11 6.47
C TRP A 145 5.43 17.98 6.09
N GLU A 146 6.64 18.04 6.64
CA GLU A 146 7.56 16.92 6.69
C GLU A 146 7.37 16.18 8.01
N VAL A 147 7.15 14.88 7.94
CA VAL A 147 6.97 14.00 9.09
C VAL A 147 8.08 12.98 9.08
N ASP A 148 8.95 13.04 10.09
CA ASP A 148 10.00 12.06 10.33
C ASP A 148 9.55 11.07 11.41
N VAL A 149 9.65 9.78 11.09
CA VAL A 149 9.36 8.67 11.98
C VAL A 149 10.61 7.84 12.13
N VAL A 150 11.01 7.58 13.37
CA VAL A 150 12.09 6.64 13.68
C VAL A 150 11.44 5.38 14.22
N TRP A 151 11.69 4.26 13.57
CA TRP A 151 11.17 2.95 13.93
C TRP A 151 12.31 1.95 14.14
#